data_AF-A0A212DXZ2-F1
#
_entry.id   AF-A0A212DXZ2-F1
#
_cell.length_a   1.000
_cell.length_b   1.000
_cell.length_c   1.000
_cell.angle_alpha   90.00
_cell.angle_beta   90.00
_cell.angle_gamma   90.00
#
_symmetry.space_group_name_H-M   'P 1'
#
loop_
_entity.id
_entity.type
_entity.pdbx_description
1 polymer ?
#
loop_
_entity_poly.entity_id
_entity_poly.type
_entity_poly.pdbx_seq_one_letter_code
_entity_poly.pdbx_strand_id
1 'polypeptide(L)'
;MTEENNKYFQLNPFFVFGEIETPLQTKEKIEKFLNSPQTIQDLLVSIENTDKIRKITIMDYGLPMESARKVALLIRKVFLGDAAVSEFINKITATLSINRELAQKIALDINKEIFHQATRELKELQKKFQNPERKQTAINTPPQNLPVLENEYNEKKDDYLETITDKESPPKSFIKGNLVNLKNYK
;
A
#
# COMPACT_ATOMS: atom_id res chain seq x y z
N MET A 1 27.15 -12.73 15.48
CA MET A 1 26.48 -11.62 14.75
C MET A 1 27.18 -10.35 15.17
N THR A 2 27.75 -9.61 14.22
CA THR A 2 28.40 -8.31 14.48
C THR A 2 27.36 -7.22 14.75
N GLU A 3 27.71 -6.17 15.48
CA GLU A 3 26.80 -5.05 15.83
C GLU A 3 26.16 -4.38 14.59
N GLU A 4 26.82 -4.41 13.43
CA GLU A 4 26.27 -3.87 12.17
C GLU A 4 25.03 -4.62 11.67
N ASN A 5 24.92 -5.93 11.91
CA ASN A 5 23.71 -6.68 11.55
C ASN A 5 22.48 -6.24 12.37
N ASN A 6 22.68 -5.59 13.52
CA ASN A 6 21.61 -5.17 14.41
C ASN A 6 20.77 -4.03 13.80
N LYS A 7 21.38 -3.12 13.01
CA LYS A 7 20.65 -2.01 12.36
C LYS A 7 19.60 -2.49 11.34
N TYR A 8 19.85 -3.60 10.65
CA TYR A 8 18.86 -4.13 9.71
C TYR A 8 17.63 -4.72 10.42
N PHE A 9 17.81 -5.30 11.61
CA PHE A 9 16.68 -5.75 12.43
C PHE A 9 15.93 -4.59 13.12
N GLN A 10 16.47 -3.37 13.05
CA GLN A 10 15.77 -2.13 13.43
C GLN A 10 14.95 -1.55 12.27
N LEU A 11 14.92 -2.19 11.10
CA LEU A 11 13.98 -1.81 10.05
C LEU A 11 12.57 -1.78 10.63
N ASN A 12 11.81 -0.76 10.23
CA ASN A 12 10.45 -0.62 10.72
C ASN A 12 9.65 -1.92 10.41
N PRO A 13 8.82 -2.43 11.33
CA PRO A 13 7.98 -3.59 11.08
C PRO A 13 7.19 -3.54 9.77
N PHE A 14 6.86 -2.33 9.30
CA PHE A 14 6.21 -2.09 8.01
C PHE A 14 7.02 -2.54 6.78
N PHE A 15 8.34 -2.71 6.93
CA PHE A 15 9.27 -3.13 5.89
C PHE A 15 9.80 -4.56 6.04
N VAL A 16 9.57 -5.19 7.21
CA VAL A 16 10.16 -6.48 7.59
C VAL A 16 9.18 -7.64 7.40
N PHE A 17 7.88 -7.41 7.61
CA PHE A 17 6.89 -8.49 7.59
C PHE A 17 6.05 -8.48 6.31
N GLY A 18 6.15 -9.54 5.49
CA GLY A 18 5.24 -9.70 4.34
C GLY A 18 5.50 -10.88 3.42
N GLU A 19 6.74 -11.34 3.28
CA GLU A 19 7.10 -12.52 2.48
C GLU A 19 7.99 -13.43 3.32
N ILE A 20 7.83 -14.76 3.20
CA ILE A 20 8.76 -15.71 3.82
C ILE A 20 10.08 -15.61 3.04
N GLU A 21 11.01 -14.80 3.55
CA GLU A 21 12.33 -14.61 2.93
C GLU A 21 13.22 -15.83 3.27
N THR A 22 13.92 -16.36 2.26
CA THR A 22 14.95 -17.36 2.51
C THR A 22 16.15 -16.72 3.22
N PRO A 23 16.95 -17.48 3.99
CA PRO A 23 18.13 -16.92 4.65
C PRO A 23 19.09 -16.20 3.69
N LEU A 24 19.20 -16.68 2.45
CA LEU A 24 20.01 -16.06 1.40
C LEU A 24 19.45 -14.69 0.98
N GLN A 25 18.13 -14.61 0.75
CA GLN A 25 17.47 -13.33 0.41
C GLN A 25 17.61 -12.31 1.54
N THR A 26 17.46 -12.76 2.79
CA THR A 26 17.66 -11.91 3.97
C THR A 26 19.09 -11.37 4.01
N LYS A 27 20.10 -12.23 3.76
CA LYS A 27 21.51 -11.83 3.72
C LYS A 27 21.77 -10.80 2.62
N GLU A 28 21.31 -11.03 1.39
CA GLU A 28 21.46 -10.08 0.28
C GLU A 28 20.82 -8.72 0.59
N LYS A 29 19.65 -8.72 1.24
CA LYS A 29 18.96 -7.50 1.65
C LYS A 29 19.71 -6.75 2.75
N ILE A 30 20.28 -7.45 3.73
CA ILE A 30 21.17 -6.87 4.75
C ILE A 30 22.38 -6.21 4.08
N GLU A 31 23.04 -6.93 3.18
CA GLU A 31 24.21 -6.41 2.47
C GLU A 31 23.87 -5.17 1.63
N LYS A 32 22.74 -5.17 0.90
CA LYS A 32 22.29 -3.99 0.16
C LYS A 32 21.99 -2.80 1.08
N PHE A 33 21.36 -3.04 2.22
CA PHE A 33 21.07 -1.99 3.20
C PHE A 33 22.35 -1.39 3.77
N LEU A 34 23.28 -2.23 4.25
CA LEU A 34 24.55 -1.77 4.83
C LEU A 34 25.44 -1.03 3.82
N ASN A 35 25.39 -1.43 2.55
CA ASN A 35 26.12 -0.77 1.47
C ASN A 35 25.38 0.45 0.88
N SER A 36 24.15 0.74 1.32
CA SER A 36 23.40 1.90 0.84
C SER A 36 23.90 3.20 1.50
N PRO A 37 23.76 4.37 0.85
CA PRO A 37 24.12 5.66 1.46
C PRO A 37 23.40 5.87 2.80
N GLN A 38 24.06 6.55 3.75
CA GLN A 38 23.51 6.75 5.10
C GLN A 38 22.09 7.35 5.08
N THR A 39 21.84 8.32 4.20
CA THR A 39 20.51 8.91 4.00
C THR A 39 19.43 7.87 3.66
N ILE A 40 19.77 6.86 2.85
CA ILE A 40 18.85 5.77 2.50
C ILE A 40 18.61 4.88 3.71
N GLN A 41 19.66 4.55 4.46
CA GLN A 41 19.56 3.74 5.68
C GLN A 41 18.63 4.42 6.69
N ASP A 42 18.84 5.72 6.92
CA ASP A 42 18.06 6.52 7.86
C ASP A 42 16.58 6.58 7.46
N LEU A 43 16.29 6.76 6.17
CA LEU A 43 14.92 6.78 5.67
C LEU A 43 14.20 5.44 5.82
N LEU A 44 14.92 4.33 5.72
CA LEU A 44 14.36 2.97 5.85
C LEU A 44 14.09 2.58 7.31
N VAL A 45 14.85 3.11 8.27
CA VAL A 45 14.62 2.87 9.72
C VAL A 45 13.76 3.95 10.38
N SER A 46 13.49 5.06 9.69
CA SER A 46 12.74 6.20 10.24
C SER A 46 11.27 5.87 10.54
N ILE A 47 10.86 6.14 11.78
CA ILE A 47 9.46 6.08 12.23
C ILE A 47 8.63 7.14 11.50
N GLU A 48 9.17 8.36 11.32
CA GLU A 48 8.49 9.44 10.62
C GLU A 48 8.14 9.04 9.18
N ASN A 49 9.08 8.38 8.49
CA ASN A 49 8.84 7.91 7.13
C ASN A 49 7.75 6.83 7.09
N THR A 50 7.68 5.98 8.11
CA THR A 50 6.61 4.99 8.25
C THR A 50 5.26 5.65 8.49
N ASP A 51 5.20 6.68 9.34
CA ASP A 51 3.98 7.44 9.59
C ASP A 51 3.51 8.17 8.32
N LYS A 52 4.43 8.70 7.50
CA LYS A 52 4.11 9.27 6.17
C LYS A 52 3.48 8.22 5.26
N ILE A 53 4.06 7.02 5.17
CA ILE A 53 3.50 5.92 4.36
C ILE A 53 2.10 5.57 4.87
N ARG A 54 1.93 5.40 6.19
CA ARG A 54 0.63 5.05 6.79
C ARG A 54 -0.42 6.13 6.51
N LYS A 55 -0.06 7.40 6.66
CA LYS A 55 -0.94 8.53 6.39
C LYS A 55 -1.39 8.51 4.92
N ILE A 56 -0.45 8.51 3.98
CA ILE A 56 -0.78 8.50 2.54
C ILE A 56 -1.66 7.29 2.24
N THR A 57 -1.22 6.08 2.56
CA THR A 57 -1.91 4.87 2.12
C THR A 57 -3.25 4.62 2.83
N ILE A 58 -3.27 4.64 4.16
CA ILE A 58 -4.46 4.25 4.94
C ILE A 58 -5.39 5.44 5.17
N MET A 59 -4.85 6.60 5.53
CA MET A 59 -5.68 7.75 5.93
C MET A 59 -6.17 8.54 4.71
N ASP A 60 -5.29 8.83 3.75
CA ASP A 60 -5.63 9.69 2.62
C ASP A 60 -6.32 8.90 1.48
N TYR A 61 -5.88 7.67 1.21
CA TYR A 61 -6.43 6.82 0.13
C TYR A 61 -7.27 5.63 0.61
N GLY A 62 -7.45 5.43 1.92
CA GLY A 62 -8.33 4.39 2.46
C GLY A 62 -7.88 2.95 2.18
N LEU A 63 -6.58 2.73 1.89
CA LEU A 63 -6.08 1.39 1.59
C LEU A 63 -6.13 0.48 2.83
N PRO A 64 -6.52 -0.80 2.67
CA PRO A 64 -6.38 -1.79 3.73
C PRO A 64 -4.92 -1.91 4.19
N MET A 65 -4.72 -2.24 5.46
CA MET A 65 -3.38 -2.38 6.07
C MET A 65 -2.45 -3.31 5.27
N GLU A 66 -2.96 -4.41 4.71
CA GLU A 66 -2.18 -5.32 3.88
C GLU A 66 -1.67 -4.64 2.58
N SER A 67 -2.52 -3.83 1.95
CA SER A 67 -2.15 -3.06 0.76
C SER A 67 -1.14 -1.97 1.08
N ALA A 68 -1.31 -1.27 2.21
CA ALA A 68 -0.33 -0.31 2.72
C ALA A 68 1.05 -0.95 2.93
N ARG A 69 1.10 -2.17 3.51
CA ARG A 69 2.35 -2.93 3.67
C ARG A 69 2.99 -3.25 2.32
N LYS A 70 2.21 -3.69 1.33
CA LYS A 70 2.72 -3.95 -0.04
C LYS A 70 3.36 -2.69 -0.64
N VAL A 71 2.76 -1.52 -0.46
CA VAL A 71 3.34 -0.23 -0.90
C VAL A 71 4.68 0.04 -0.20
N ALA A 72 4.76 -0.17 1.11
CA ALA A 72 6.01 0.00 1.84
C ALA A 72 7.11 -0.96 1.34
N LEU A 73 6.78 -2.21 1.05
CA LEU A 73 7.73 -3.15 0.45
C LEU A 73 8.21 -2.69 -0.93
N LEU A 74 7.34 -2.08 -1.74
CA LEU A 74 7.74 -1.47 -3.01
C LEU A 74 8.69 -0.27 -2.80
N ILE A 75 8.41 0.60 -1.81
CA ILE A 75 9.29 1.72 -1.42
C ILE A 75 10.67 1.19 -1.02
N ARG A 76 10.73 0.15 -0.20
CA ARG A 76 11.98 -0.52 0.18
C ARG A 76 12.75 -1.04 -1.03
N LYS A 77 12.06 -1.71 -1.97
CA LYS A 77 12.69 -2.19 -3.22
C LYS A 77 13.29 -1.03 -4.02
N VAL A 78 12.66 0.14 -4.03
CA VAL A 78 13.20 1.35 -4.69
C VAL A 78 14.47 1.84 -3.97
N PHE A 79 14.42 1.96 -2.64
CA PHE A 79 15.56 2.43 -1.84
C PHE A 79 16.76 1.48 -1.86
N LEU A 80 16.53 0.16 -1.95
CA LEU A 80 17.60 -0.83 -2.11
C LEU A 80 18.09 -0.98 -3.57
N GLY A 81 17.51 -0.21 -4.50
CA GLY A 81 17.89 -0.26 -5.91
C GLY A 81 17.47 -1.54 -6.63
N ASP A 82 16.46 -2.25 -6.13
CA ASP A 82 15.83 -3.41 -6.76
C ASP A 82 14.69 -3.03 -7.72
N ALA A 83 14.22 -1.79 -7.62
CA ALA A 83 13.21 -1.19 -8.50
C ALA A 83 13.60 0.25 -8.85
N ALA A 84 13.27 0.69 -10.06
CA ALA A 84 13.40 2.09 -10.45
C ALA A 84 12.19 2.92 -9.99
N VAL A 85 12.38 4.20 -9.67
CA VAL A 85 11.26 5.12 -9.35
C VAL A 85 10.28 5.22 -10.53
N SER A 86 10.78 5.17 -11.77
CA SER A 86 9.96 5.22 -12.99
C SER A 86 9.01 4.03 -13.13
N GLU A 87 9.32 2.87 -12.54
CA GLU A 87 8.47 1.68 -12.57
C GLU A 87 7.43 1.67 -11.46
N PHE A 88 7.51 2.60 -10.51
CA PHE A 88 6.77 2.52 -9.25
C PHE A 88 5.25 2.51 -9.44
N ILE A 89 4.72 3.35 -10.34
CA ILE A 89 3.29 3.39 -10.70
C ILE A 89 2.83 2.02 -11.22
N ASN A 90 3.59 1.42 -12.15
CA ASN A 90 3.25 0.14 -12.73
C ASN A 90 3.29 -0.97 -11.67
N LYS A 91 4.26 -0.95 -10.75
CA LYS A 91 4.35 -1.92 -9.66
C LYS A 91 3.20 -1.78 -8.66
N ILE A 92 2.79 -0.55 -8.31
CA ILE A 92 1.59 -0.33 -7.46
C ILE A 92 0.35 -0.89 -8.14
N THR A 93 0.14 -0.54 -9.42
CA THR A 93 -1.00 -1.01 -10.22
C THR A 93 -1.08 -2.54 -10.22
N ALA A 94 0.05 -3.20 -10.52
CA ALA A 94 0.11 -4.66 -10.59
C ALA A 94 -0.01 -5.35 -9.21
N THR A 95 0.57 -4.77 -8.16
CA THR A 95 0.64 -5.39 -6.83
C THR A 95 -0.66 -5.25 -6.04
N LEU A 96 -1.38 -4.13 -6.24
CA LEU A 96 -2.62 -3.84 -5.54
C LEU A 96 -3.87 -4.12 -6.38
N SER A 97 -3.71 -4.45 -7.67
CA SER A 97 -4.82 -4.64 -8.61
C SER A 97 -5.78 -3.43 -8.65
N ILE A 98 -5.23 -2.22 -8.54
CA ILE A 98 -5.98 -0.96 -8.61
C ILE A 98 -5.82 -0.30 -9.97
N ASN A 99 -6.70 0.65 -10.30
CA ASN A 99 -6.58 1.40 -11.54
C ASN A 99 -5.34 2.30 -11.55
N ARG A 100 -4.87 2.63 -12.76
CA ARG A 100 -3.65 3.41 -12.98
C ARG A 100 -3.75 4.82 -12.40
N GLU A 101 -4.93 5.44 -12.42
CA GLU A 101 -5.13 6.81 -11.93
C GLU A 101 -4.91 6.90 -10.42
N LEU A 102 -5.48 5.98 -9.64
CA LEU A 102 -5.27 5.90 -8.21
C LEU A 102 -3.81 5.57 -7.88
N ALA A 103 -3.20 4.64 -8.62
CA ALA A 103 -1.78 4.33 -8.47
C ALA A 103 -0.88 5.54 -8.75
N GLN A 104 -1.23 6.38 -9.73
CA GLN A 104 -0.51 7.62 -10.03
C GLN A 104 -0.61 8.63 -8.89
N LYS A 105 -1.79 8.83 -8.31
CA LYS A 105 -2.00 9.74 -7.18
C LYS A 105 -1.18 9.32 -5.96
N ILE A 106 -1.25 8.03 -5.58
CA ILE A 106 -0.44 7.46 -4.48
C ILE A 106 1.05 7.62 -4.76
N ALA A 107 1.50 7.30 -5.99
CA ALA A 107 2.91 7.41 -6.36
C ALA A 107 3.41 8.86 -6.33
N LEU A 108 2.58 9.84 -6.70
CA LEU A 108 2.92 11.25 -6.67
C LEU A 108 3.14 11.74 -5.25
N ASP A 109 2.27 11.35 -4.31
CA ASP A 109 2.42 11.74 -2.90
C ASP A 109 3.63 11.07 -2.25
N ILE A 110 3.87 9.79 -2.55
CA ILE A 110 5.08 9.08 -2.10
C ILE A 110 6.34 9.73 -2.67
N ASN A 111 6.33 10.09 -3.96
CA ASN A 111 7.48 10.77 -4.57
C ASN A 111 7.79 12.08 -3.84
N LYS A 112 6.75 12.87 -3.53
CA LYS A 112 6.86 14.18 -2.89
C LYS A 112 7.33 14.08 -1.45
N GLU A 113 6.72 13.20 -0.66
CA GLU A 113 6.93 13.14 0.78
C GLU A 113 8.10 12.22 1.19
N ILE A 114 8.44 11.23 0.35
CA ILE A 114 9.38 10.16 0.70
C ILE A 114 10.60 10.16 -0.22
N PHE A 115 10.43 9.91 -1.52
CA PHE A 115 11.59 9.77 -2.42
C PHE A 115 12.34 11.07 -2.65
N HIS A 116 11.67 12.22 -2.55
CA HIS A 116 12.30 13.53 -2.72
C HIS A 116 13.51 13.72 -1.78
N GLN A 117 13.43 13.18 -0.56
CA GLN A 117 14.46 13.29 0.47
C GLN A 117 15.79 12.62 0.10
N ALA A 118 15.79 11.68 -0.85
CA ALA A 118 16.97 10.97 -1.32
C ALA A 118 17.10 10.98 -2.85
N THR A 119 16.65 12.05 -3.51
CA THR A 119 16.62 12.15 -4.98
C THR A 119 18.00 11.91 -5.59
N ARG A 120 19.07 12.42 -4.97
CA ARG A 120 20.44 12.29 -5.50
C ARG A 120 20.91 10.85 -5.40
N GLU A 121 20.76 10.24 -4.23
CA GLU A 121 21.17 8.88 -3.91
C GLU A 121 20.41 7.86 -4.76
N LEU A 122 19.09 8.06 -4.91
CA LEU A 122 18.26 7.22 -5.78
C LEU A 122 18.68 7.31 -7.25
N LYS A 123 19.05 8.50 -7.76
CA LYS A 123 19.58 8.64 -9.12
C LYS A 123 20.87 7.86 -9.31
N GLU A 124 21.78 7.93 -8.34
CA GLU A 124 23.06 7.20 -8.36
C GLU A 124 22.85 5.68 -8.33
N LEU A 125 22.02 5.18 -7.40
CA LEU A 125 21.67 3.76 -7.28
C LEU A 125 20.99 3.22 -8.54
N GLN A 126 20.26 4.07 -9.26
CA GLN A 126 19.47 3.69 -10.42
C GLN A 126 20.17 3.91 -11.77
N LYS A 127 21.45 4.33 -11.79
CA LYS A 127 22.24 4.42 -13.03
C LYS A 127 22.24 3.11 -13.83
N LYS A 128 22.22 1.96 -13.14
CA LYS A 128 22.13 0.62 -13.76
C LYS A 128 20.82 0.36 -14.54
N PHE A 129 19.73 1.07 -14.22
CA PHE A 129 18.46 0.99 -14.94
C PHE A 129 18.37 1.97 -16.11
N GLN A 130 19.32 2.90 -16.24
CA GLN A 130 19.36 3.89 -17.32
C GLN A 130 20.09 3.37 -18.57
N ASN A 131 20.65 2.16 -18.52
CA ASN A 131 21.28 1.53 -19.68
C ASN A 131 20.21 1.16 -20.73
N PRO A 132 20.22 1.76 -21.95
CA PRO A 132 19.12 1.65 -22.92
C PRO A 132 18.85 0.24 -23.44
N GLU A 133 19.76 -0.72 -23.26
CA GLU A 133 19.56 -2.12 -23.68
C GLU A 133 18.43 -2.85 -22.93
N ARG A 134 17.96 -2.32 -21.78
CA ARG A 134 16.81 -2.90 -21.05
C ARG A 134 15.44 -2.33 -21.43
N LYS A 135 15.34 -1.40 -22.39
CA LYS A 135 14.06 -0.81 -22.81
C LYS A 135 13.17 -1.73 -23.67
N GLN A 136 13.55 -2.98 -23.91
CA GLN A 136 12.80 -3.93 -24.74
C GLN A 136 12.07 -5.01 -23.95
N THR A 137 11.26 -4.64 -22.95
CA THR A 137 10.12 -5.45 -22.49
C THR A 137 9.00 -4.56 -21.97
N ALA A 138 8.76 -3.41 -22.61
CA ALA A 138 7.44 -2.81 -22.55
C ALA A 138 6.55 -3.62 -23.50
N ILE A 139 5.76 -4.53 -22.94
CA ILE A 139 4.70 -5.24 -23.63
C ILE A 139 3.77 -4.17 -24.20
N ASN A 140 3.88 -3.93 -25.50
CA ASN A 140 2.81 -3.34 -26.30
C ASN A 140 1.65 -4.32 -26.27
N THR A 141 0.76 -4.22 -25.28
CA THR A 141 -0.57 -4.78 -25.43
C THR A 141 -1.34 -3.80 -26.31
N PRO A 142 -1.78 -4.18 -27.52
CA PRO A 142 -2.72 -3.37 -28.27
C PRO A 142 -3.99 -3.18 -27.42
N PRO A 143 -4.71 -2.05 -27.56
CA PRO A 143 -5.99 -1.87 -26.89
C PRO A 143 -6.91 -3.05 -27.27
N GLN A 144 -7.25 -3.89 -26.30
CA GLN A 144 -8.35 -4.82 -26.46
C GLN A 144 -9.61 -3.98 -26.64
N ASN A 145 -10.09 -3.93 -27.88
CA ASN A 145 -11.49 -3.67 -28.15
C ASN A 145 -12.31 -4.67 -27.32
N LEU A 146 -12.91 -4.17 -26.23
CA LEU A 146 -13.99 -4.87 -25.57
C LEU A 146 -15.13 -5.03 -26.60
N PRO A 147 -15.63 -6.25 -26.84
CA PRO A 147 -16.88 -6.38 -27.56
C PRO A 147 -17.97 -5.67 -26.74
N VAL A 148 -18.64 -4.72 -27.40
CA VAL A 148 -19.88 -4.11 -26.94
C VAL A 148 -20.88 -5.24 -26.70
N LEU A 149 -21.17 -5.55 -25.44
CA LEU A 149 -22.35 -6.30 -25.06
C LEU A 149 -23.55 -5.37 -25.14
N GLU A 150 -23.99 -5.08 -26.36
CA GLU A 150 -25.40 -4.85 -26.63
C GLU A 150 -26.02 -6.24 -26.74
N ASN A 151 -26.94 -6.57 -25.84
CA ASN A 151 -28.17 -7.30 -26.17
C ASN A 151 -29.13 -7.29 -24.97
N GLU A 152 -30.28 -6.68 -25.25
CA GLU A 152 -31.62 -7.06 -24.79
C GLU A 152 -31.89 -7.09 -23.27
N TYR A 153 -32.27 -5.92 -22.76
CA TYR A 153 -33.35 -5.84 -21.79
C TYR A 153 -34.63 -6.40 -22.45
N ASN A 154 -34.91 -7.68 -22.21
CA ASN A 154 -36.19 -8.26 -22.58
C ASN A 154 -37.14 -8.15 -21.39
N GLU A 155 -38.19 -7.38 -21.61
CA GLU A 155 -39.32 -7.11 -20.76
C GLU A 155 -40.10 -8.40 -20.47
N LYS A 156 -40.11 -8.83 -19.20
CA LYS A 156 -41.22 -9.62 -18.65
C LYS A 156 -41.61 -9.02 -17.30
N LYS A 157 -42.52 -8.05 -17.38
CA LYS A 157 -43.59 -7.93 -16.38
C LYS A 157 -44.40 -9.22 -16.50
N ASP A 158 -44.54 -9.93 -15.39
CA ASP A 158 -45.85 -10.25 -14.83
C ASP A 158 -45.66 -11.03 -13.52
N ASP A 159 -46.46 -10.61 -12.55
CA ASP A 159 -47.01 -11.42 -11.47
C ASP A 159 -46.09 -11.80 -10.29
N TYR A 160 -46.07 -10.96 -9.24
CA TYR A 160 -46.15 -11.39 -7.84
C TYR A 160 -46.60 -10.21 -6.97
N LEU A 161 -47.91 -9.94 -6.98
CA LEU A 161 -48.61 -9.27 -5.89
C LEU A 161 -49.69 -10.23 -5.42
N GLU A 162 -49.48 -10.86 -4.27
CA GLU A 162 -50.50 -10.98 -3.24
C GLU A 162 -49.91 -11.60 -1.96
N THR A 163 -49.92 -10.78 -0.89
CA THR A 163 -50.25 -11.06 0.52
C THR A 163 -49.62 -12.31 1.18
N ILE A 164 -49.17 -12.29 2.45
CA ILE A 164 -50.01 -12.14 3.64
C ILE A 164 -49.20 -11.59 4.82
N THR A 165 -49.83 -10.62 5.47
CA THR A 165 -49.66 -10.16 6.85
C THR A 165 -49.60 -11.30 7.89
N ASP A 166 -48.70 -11.23 8.87
CA ASP A 166 -49.09 -11.10 10.28
C ASP A 166 -47.89 -11.05 11.25
N LYS A 167 -47.95 -10.04 12.13
CA LYS A 167 -47.63 -10.06 13.57
C LYS A 167 -46.28 -10.63 14.02
N GLU A 168 -45.39 -9.73 14.44
CA GLU A 168 -44.81 -9.83 15.78
C GLU A 168 -44.37 -8.45 16.30
N SER A 169 -45.02 -8.03 17.39
CA SER A 169 -44.78 -6.81 18.14
C SER A 169 -43.42 -6.86 18.87
N PRO A 170 -42.71 -5.73 19.02
CA PRO A 170 -41.59 -5.66 19.95
C PRO A 170 -42.09 -5.57 21.41
N PRO A 171 -41.52 -6.32 22.37
CA PRO A 171 -41.89 -6.18 23.77
C PRO A 171 -41.35 -4.87 24.36
N LYS A 172 -42.25 -4.10 24.98
CA LYS A 172 -41.94 -3.01 25.91
C LYS A 172 -41.88 -3.57 27.34
N SER A 173 -40.73 -3.49 28.00
CA SER A 173 -40.59 -3.33 29.45
C SER A 173 -39.17 -2.83 29.77
N PHE A 174 -39.00 -1.56 30.14
CA PHE A 174 -38.92 -1.06 31.53
C PHE A 174 -37.74 -1.64 32.34
N ILE A 175 -36.67 -0.84 32.54
CA ILE A 175 -36.11 -0.55 33.88
C ILE A 175 -35.63 0.91 33.93
N LYS A 176 -36.09 1.60 34.98
CA LYS A 176 -35.74 2.95 35.45
C LYS A 176 -34.40 2.93 36.22
N GLY A 177 -33.69 4.06 36.24
CA GLY A 177 -32.66 4.42 37.24
C GLY A 177 -31.22 4.18 36.74
N ASN A 178 -30.23 5.06 36.93
CA ASN A 178 -30.11 6.22 37.81
C ASN A 178 -29.22 7.29 37.16
N LEU A 179 -29.62 8.54 37.32
CA LEU A 179 -28.74 9.71 37.24
C LEU A 179 -27.69 9.60 38.36
N VAL A 180 -26.42 9.49 38.00
CA VAL A 180 -25.32 9.72 38.96
C VAL A 180 -24.93 11.18 38.88
N ASN A 181 -25.04 11.83 40.03
CA ASN A 181 -24.85 13.23 40.31
C ASN A 181 -23.34 13.56 40.34
N LEU A 182 -22.88 14.42 39.43
CA LEU A 182 -21.54 15.00 39.46
C LEU A 182 -21.49 16.12 40.50
N LYS A 183 -21.21 15.76 41.76
CA LYS A 183 -20.64 16.71 42.74
C LYS A 183 -19.64 15.99 43.65
N ASN A 184 -18.49 16.63 43.80
CA ASN A 184 -17.40 16.39 44.75
C ASN A 184 -16.17 15.65 44.21
N TYR A 185 -15.26 16.40 43.61
CA TYR A 185 -13.86 16.40 44.07
C TYR A 185 -13.42 17.86 44.21
N LYS A 186 -13.24 18.27 45.46
CA LYS A 186 -12.35 19.37 45.86
C LYS A 186 -10.97 18.78 46.07
#